data_AF-A0A1F9DFN7-F1
#
_entry.id   AF-A0A1F9DFN7-F1
#
_cell.length_a   1.000
_cell.length_b   1.000
_cell.length_c   1.000
_cell.angle_alpha   90.00
_cell.angle_beta   90.00
_cell.angle_gamma   90.00
#
_symmetry.space_group_name_H-M   'P 1'
#
loop_
_entity.id
_entity.type
_entity.pdbx_description
1 polymer ?
#
loop_
_entity_poly.entity_id
_entity_poly.type
_entity_poly.pdbx_seq_one_letter_code
_entity_poly.pdbx_strand_id
1 'polypeptide(L)'
;MLDLLSTLKIEVSDLSKTHAEHTQSITGFTEVSIHEAMREEKNPQLLKLSLQGLSTSVEGFESSHPKLVGVVNSICFTLSNIGI
;
A
#
# COMPACT_ATOMS: atom_id res chain seq x y z
N MET A 1 -10.81 -4.40 5.76
CA MET A 1 -10.02 -3.23 5.29
C MET A 1 -9.33 -2.51 6.44
N LEU A 2 -10.05 -2.06 7.49
CA LEU A 2 -9.41 -1.41 8.64
C LEU A 2 -8.33 -2.26 9.32
N ASP A 3 -8.51 -3.58 9.38
CA ASP A 3 -7.51 -4.50 9.96
C ASP A 3 -6.21 -4.53 9.14
N LEU A 4 -6.31 -4.44 7.81
CA LEU A 4 -5.14 -4.38 6.92
C LEU A 4 -4.39 -3.06 7.13
N LEU A 5 -5.10 -1.93 7.23
CA LEU A 5 -4.48 -0.63 7.49
C LEU A 5 -3.84 -0.54 8.87
N SER A 6 -4.47 -1.14 9.88
CA SER A 6 -3.93 -1.22 11.24
C SER A 6 -2.65 -2.07 11.27
N THR A 7 -2.65 -3.20 10.55
CA THR A 7 -1.47 -4.06 10.41
C THR A 7 -0.36 -3.35 9.65
N LEU A 8 -0.67 -2.70 8.53
CA LEU A 8 0.29 -1.92 7.76
C LEU A 8 0.95 -0.84 8.62
N LYS A 9 0.17 -0.11 9.43
CA LYS A 9 0.69 0.91 10.35
C LYS A 9 1.72 0.34 11.32
N ILE A 10 1.49 -0.86 11.86
CA ILE A 10 2.42 -1.53 12.77
C ILE A 10 3.73 -1.87 12.03
N GLU A 11 3.64 -2.50 10.86
CA GLU A 11 4.82 -2.92 10.09
C GLU A 11 5.64 -1.71 9.60
N VAL A 12 4.98 -0.65 9.11
CA VAL A 12 5.62 0.60 8.68
C VAL A 12 6.27 1.33 9.86
N SER A 13 5.65 1.31 11.04
CA SER A 13 6.25 1.91 12.25
C SER A 13 7.55 1.21 12.63
N ASP A 14 7.61 -0.12 12.50
CA ASP A 14 8.84 -0.86 12.75
C ASP A 14 9.91 -0.60 11.67
N LEU A 15 9.51 -0.64 10.39
CA LEU A 15 10.39 -0.38 9.25
C LEU A 15 11.00 1.03 9.27
N SER A 16 10.27 2.02 9.77
CA SER A 16 10.71 3.43 9.80
C SER A 16 11.99 3.67 10.58
N LYS A 17 12.33 2.76 11.51
CA LYS A 17 13.55 2.81 12.30
C LYS A 17 14.81 2.61 11.46
N THR A 18 14.70 1.95 10.31
CA THR A 18 15.82 1.59 9.44
C THR A 18 15.66 2.05 8.00
N HIS A 19 14.43 2.23 7.50
CA HIS A 19 14.14 2.58 6.10
C HIS A 19 13.07 3.68 5.99
N ALA A 20 13.34 4.86 6.56
CA ALA A 20 12.41 5.98 6.62
C ALA A 20 11.85 6.40 5.23
N GLU A 21 12.68 6.48 4.20
CA GLU A 21 12.22 6.85 2.84
C GLU A 21 11.24 5.84 2.23
N HIS A 22 11.46 4.54 2.47
CA HIS A 22 10.53 3.50 2.01
C HIS A 22 9.20 3.62 2.75
N THR A 23 9.24 3.88 4.06
CA THR A 23 7.99 4.09 4.84
C THR A 23 7.18 5.29 4.38
N GLN A 24 7.84 6.37 3.96
CA GLN A 24 7.16 7.53 3.38
C GLN A 24 6.48 7.15 2.05
N SER A 25 7.18 6.40 1.19
CA SER A 25 6.62 5.94 -0.08
C SER A 25 5.42 5.00 0.12
N ILE A 26 5.54 4.01 1.02
CA ILE A 26 4.46 3.07 1.34
C ILE A 26 3.23 3.81 1.86
N THR A 27 3.43 4.75 2.79
CA THR A 27 2.32 5.52 3.39
C THR A 27 1.64 6.40 2.34
N GLY A 28 2.43 7.16 1.57
CA GLY A 28 1.90 8.04 0.52
C GLY A 28 1.14 7.28 -0.56
N PHE A 29 1.69 6.18 -1.07
CA PHE A 29 0.98 5.37 -2.07
C PHE A 29 -0.25 4.66 -1.50
N THR A 30 -0.25 4.28 -0.21
CA THR A 30 -1.44 3.73 0.45
C THR A 30 -2.58 4.75 0.47
N GLU A 31 -2.29 5.98 0.90
CA GLU A 31 -3.29 7.06 0.95
C GLU A 31 -3.84 7.40 -0.43
N VAL A 32 -2.97 7.57 -1.43
CA VAL A 32 -3.39 7.84 -2.82
C VAL A 32 -4.19 6.67 -3.39
N SER A 33 -3.79 5.42 -3.13
CA SER A 33 -4.52 4.25 -3.61
C SER A 33 -5.93 4.17 -3.02
N ILE A 34 -6.09 4.44 -1.72
CA ILE A 34 -7.40 4.50 -1.07
C ILE A 34 -8.23 5.64 -1.68
N HIS A 35 -7.62 6.82 -1.87
CA HIS A 35 -8.30 7.97 -2.46
C HIS A 35 -8.85 7.64 -3.86
N GLU A 36 -8.03 7.12 -4.77
CA GLU A 36 -8.46 6.77 -6.12
C GLU A 36 -9.49 5.63 -6.14
N ALA A 37 -9.36 4.64 -5.26
CA ALA A 37 -10.34 3.56 -5.13
C ALA A 37 -11.70 4.06 -4.62
N MET A 38 -11.72 5.10 -3.78
CA MET A 38 -12.95 5.65 -3.19
C MET A 38 -13.53 6.84 -3.97
N ARG A 39 -12.80 7.36 -4.96
CA ARG A 39 -13.22 8.49 -5.79
C ARG A 39 -14.62 8.30 -6.37
N GLU A 40 -15.42 9.36 -6.39
CA GLU A 40 -16.79 9.35 -6.92
C GLU A 40 -16.79 9.02 -8.42
N GLU A 41 -15.96 9.72 -9.19
CA GLU A 41 -15.71 9.43 -10.60
C GLU A 41 -14.44 8.60 -10.74
N LYS A 42 -14.61 7.29 -11.02
CA LYS A 42 -13.48 6.35 -11.09
C LYS A 42 -12.55 6.71 -12.25
N ASN A 43 -11.26 6.72 -11.96
CA ASN A 43 -10.19 6.77 -12.96
C ASN A 43 -9.34 5.50 -12.85
N PRO A 44 -9.62 4.46 -13.65
CA PRO A 44 -8.91 3.18 -13.56
C PRO A 44 -7.40 3.29 -13.77
N GLN A 45 -6.95 4.24 -14.59
CA GLN A 45 -5.52 4.46 -14.84
C GLN A 45 -4.81 5.00 -13.60
N LEU A 46 -5.41 5.98 -12.90
CA LEU A 46 -4.83 6.53 -11.68
C LEU A 46 -4.81 5.50 -10.55
N LEU A 47 -5.88 4.71 -10.40
CA LEU A 47 -5.89 3.60 -9.44
C LEU A 47 -4.81 2.57 -9.76
N LYS A 48 -4.65 2.19 -11.03
CA LYS A 48 -3.60 1.25 -11.43
C LYS A 48 -2.20 1.77 -11.09
N LEU A 49 -1.93 3.05 -11.37
CA LEU A 49 -0.63 3.68 -11.11
C LEU A 49 -0.34 3.76 -9.60
N SER A 50 -1.32 4.14 -8.79
CA SER A 50 -1.15 4.24 -7.34
C SER A 50 -0.89 2.88 -6.70
N LEU A 51 -1.61 1.85 -7.15
CA LEU A 51 -1.40 0.46 -6.70
C LEU A 51 -0.06 -0.12 -7.15
N GLN A 52 0.38 0.22 -8.36
CA GLN A 52 1.72 -0.18 -8.82
C GLN A 52 2.81 0.49 -7.98
N GLY A 53 2.68 1.80 -7.71
CA GLY A 53 3.61 2.51 -6.82
C GLY A 53 3.64 1.92 -5.41
N LEU A 54 2.47 1.56 -4.86
CA LEU A 54 2.38 0.89 -3.56
C LEU A 54 3.09 -0.47 -3.57
N SER A 55 2.86 -1.30 -4.59
CA SER A 55 3.55 -2.60 -4.72
C SER A 55 5.06 -2.43 -4.84
N THR A 56 5.52 -1.51 -5.69
CA THR A 56 6.96 -1.26 -5.89
C THR A 56 7.63 -0.69 -4.65
N SER A 57 6.90 0.06 -3.81
CA SER A 57 7.45 0.59 -2.55
C SER A 57 7.85 -0.48 -1.52
N VAL A 58 7.41 -1.72 -1.71
CA VAL A 58 7.78 -2.87 -0.85
C VAL A 58 8.64 -3.93 -1.55
N GLU A 59 9.02 -3.71 -2.81
CA GLU A 59 9.94 -4.60 -3.52
C GLU A 59 11.29 -4.65 -2.81
N GLY A 60 11.84 -5.84 -2.64
CA GLY A 60 13.12 -6.07 -1.94
C GLY A 60 12.97 -6.34 -0.44
N PHE A 61 11.77 -6.22 0.14
CA PHE A 61 11.50 -6.58 1.52
C PHE A 61 10.92 -8.00 1.70
N GLU A 62 10.86 -8.83 0.66
CA GLU A 62 10.24 -10.15 0.69
C GLU A 62 10.90 -11.08 1.71
N SER A 63 12.22 -10.96 1.87
CA SER A 63 12.98 -11.79 2.82
C SER A 63 13.06 -11.17 4.22
N SER A 64 13.19 -9.85 4.33
CA SER A 64 13.40 -9.14 5.60
C SER A 64 12.10 -8.76 6.31
N HIS A 65 11.06 -8.39 5.57
CA HIS A 65 9.74 -8.01 6.09
C HIS A 65 8.61 -8.69 5.28
N PRO A 66 8.52 -10.03 5.26
CA PRO A 66 7.51 -10.76 4.48
C PRO A 66 6.07 -10.38 4.86
N LYS A 67 5.84 -10.02 6.14
CA LYS A 67 4.52 -9.62 6.63
C LYS A 67 4.09 -8.25 6.10
N LEU A 68 5.02 -7.29 5.97
CA LEU A 68 4.79 -6.00 5.33
C LEU A 68 4.38 -6.19 3.86
N VAL A 69 5.13 -6.99 3.11
CA VAL A 69 4.82 -7.29 1.71
C VAL A 69 3.44 -7.97 1.59
N GLY A 70 3.15 -8.93 2.47
CA GLY A 70 1.86 -9.63 2.50
C GLY A 70 0.66 -8.70 2.75
N VAL A 71 0.77 -7.77 3.70
CA VAL A 71 -0.32 -6.82 3.99
C VAL A 71 -0.49 -5.82 2.84
N VAL A 72 0.60 -5.33 2.24
CA VAL A 72 0.53 -4.45 1.06
C VAL A 72 -0.15 -5.14 -0.11
N ASN A 73 0.23 -6.38 -0.43
CA ASN A 73 -0.41 -7.15 -1.50
C ASN A 73 -1.91 -7.35 -1.24
N SER A 74 -2.29 -7.61 0.01
CA SER A 74 -3.70 -7.76 0.40
C SER A 74 -4.49 -6.46 0.23
N ILE A 75 -3.87 -5.31 0.55
CA ILE A 75 -4.46 -3.98 0.32
C ILE A 75 -4.62 -3.74 -1.17
N CYS A 76 -3.58 -3.98 -1.98
CA CYS A 76 -3.64 -3.79 -3.43
C CYS A 76 -4.74 -4.61 -4.07
N PHE A 77 -4.89 -5.88 -3.67
CA PHE A 77 -5.96 -6.75 -4.14
C PHE A 77 -7.35 -6.23 -3.73
N THR A 78 -7.51 -5.83 -2.46
CA THR A 78 -8.78 -5.30 -1.95
C THR A 78 -9.20 -4.03 -2.70
N LEU A 79 -8.28 -3.08 -2.89
CA LEU A 79 -8.54 -1.81 -3.56
C LEU A 79 -8.79 -1.99 -5.07
N SER A 80 -8.06 -2.90 -5.72
CA SER A 80 -8.31 -3.26 -7.12
C SER A 80 -9.76 -3.73 -7.33
N ASN A 81 -10.30 -4.51 -6.38
CA ASN A 81 -11.68 -5.01 -6.47
C ASN A 81 -12.75 -3.95 -6.15
N ILE A 82 -12.40 -2.85 -5.47
CA ILE A 82 -13.32 -1.74 -5.15
C ILE A 82 -13.41 -0.74 -6.30
N GLY A 83 -12.31 -0.53 -7.03
CA GLY A 83 -12.25 0.44 -8.11
C GLY A 83 -12.65 -0.08 -9.49
N ILE A 84 -13.18 -1.30 -9.57
CA ILE A 84 -13.83 -1.88 -10.77
C ILE A 84 -15.29 -1.45 -10.83
#